data_AF-A0A133KGZ2-F1
#
_entry.id   AF-A0A133KGZ2-F1
#
_cell.length_a   1.000
_cell.length_b   1.000
_cell.length_c   1.000
_cell.angle_alpha   90.00
_cell.angle_beta   90.00
_cell.angle_gamma   90.00
#
_symmetry.space_group_name_H-M   'P 1'
#
loop_
_entity.id
_entity.type
_entity.pdbx_description
1 polymer ?
#
loop_
_entity_poly.entity_id
_entity_poly.type
_entity_poly.pdbx_seq_one_letter_code
_entity_poly.pdbx_strand_id
1 'polypeptide(L)' 'MITYEDELKQEAREEGRKEGKIEITRNLIKLGASLDFIKKATGLSEKKVLEIKEKLEKE' A
#
# COMPACT_ATOMS: atom_id res chain seq x y z
N MET A 1 -0.35 -31.34 1.89
CA MET A 1 -0.46 -30.79 0.52
C MET A 1 -1.26 -29.52 0.67
N ILE A 2 -0.66 -28.36 0.42
CA ILE A 2 -1.45 -27.11 0.33
C ILE A 2 -2.30 -27.27 -0.93
N THR A 3 -3.59 -26.99 -0.83
CA THR A 3 -4.48 -27.12 -1.99
C THR A 3 -4.37 -25.88 -2.86
N TYR A 4 -4.66 -26.01 -4.16
CA TYR A 4 -4.69 -24.87 -5.08
C TYR A 4 -5.66 -23.76 -4.59
N GLU A 5 -6.75 -24.13 -3.90
CA GLU A 5 -7.68 -23.19 -3.29
C GLU A 5 -7.05 -22.39 -2.13
N ASP A 6 -6.18 -23.03 -1.34
CA ASP A 6 -5.45 -22.37 -0.25
C ASP A 6 -4.45 -21.34 -0.80
N GLU A 7 -3.75 -21.67 -1.89
CA GLU A 7 -2.83 -20.75 -2.59
C GLU A 7 -3.58 -19.52 -3.12
N LEU A 8 -4.67 -19.73 -3.87
CA LEU A 8 -5.50 -18.63 -4.40
C LEU A 8 -6.05 -17.72 -3.29
N LYS A 9 -6.46 -18.29 -2.16
CA LYS A 9 -6.97 -17.53 -1.01
C LYS A 9 -5.86 -16.73 -0.31
N GLN A 10 -4.64 -17.24 -0.29
CA GLN A 10 -3.49 -16.50 0.23
C GLN A 10 -3.12 -15.35 -0.70
N GLU A 11 -3.04 -15.59 -2.00
CA GLU A 11 -2.77 -14.56 -3.02
C GLU A 11 -3.79 -13.42 -2.95
N ALA A 12 -5.09 -13.73 -2.96
CA ALA A 12 -6.15 -12.72 -2.88
C ALA A 12 -6.07 -11.87 -1.59
N ARG A 13 -5.68 -12.48 -0.46
CA ARG A 13 -5.48 -11.76 0.81
C ARG A 13 -4.24 -10.87 0.76
N GLU A 14 -3.17 -11.32 0.12
CA GLU A 14 -1.97 -10.52 -0.05
C GLU A 14 -2.18 -9.33 -0.98
N GLU A 15 -2.88 -9.54 -2.10
CA GLU A 15 -3.26 -8.49 -3.03
C GLU A 15 -4.12 -7.44 -2.34
N GLY A 16 -5.20 -7.85 -1.65
CA GLY A 16 -6.05 -6.92 -0.91
C GLY A 16 -5.30 -6.12 0.16
N ARG A 17 -4.33 -6.74 0.85
CA ARG A 17 -3.45 -6.03 1.80
C ARG A 17 -2.53 -5.02 1.10
N LYS A 18 -2.00 -5.35 -0.08
CA LYS A 18 -1.15 -4.45 -0.86
C LYS A 18 -1.95 -3.26 -1.38
N GLU A 19 -3.13 -3.51 -1.94
CA GLU A 19 -4.04 -2.47 -2.45
C GLU A 19 -4.50 -1.54 -1.33
N GLY A 20 -4.96 -2.07 -0.20
CA GLY A 20 -5.41 -1.26 0.94
C GLY A 20 -4.30 -0.36 1.49
N LYS A 21 -3.05 -0.85 1.54
CA LYS A 21 -1.90 -0.01 1.95
C LYS A 21 -1.62 1.12 0.96
N ILE A 22 -1.74 0.87 -0.35
CA ILE A 22 -1.55 1.89 -1.38
C ILE A 22 -2.66 2.94 -1.29
N GLU A 23 -3.91 2.52 -1.13
CA GLU A 23 -5.05 3.43 -1.01
C GLU A 23 -4.94 4.34 0.21
N ILE A 24 -4.66 3.78 1.39
CA ILE A 24 -4.42 4.56 2.61
C ILE A 24 -3.27 5.56 2.40
N THR A 25 -2.16 5.12 1.80
CA THR A 25 -1.02 6.00 1.50
C THR A 25 -1.43 7.16 0.61
N ARG A 26 -2.16 6.90 -0.48
CA ARG A 26 -2.64 7.93 -1.40
C ARG A 26 -3.53 8.94 -0.69
N ASN A 27 -4.47 8.48 0.13
CA ASN A 27 -5.37 9.34 0.87
C ASN A 27 -4.62 10.22 1.87
N LEU A 28 -3.65 9.66 2.60
CA LEU A 28 -2.82 10.43 3.53
C LEU A 28 -1.95 11.48 2.83
N ILE A 29 -1.38 11.17 1.65
CA ILE A 29 -0.64 12.14 0.83
C ILE A 29 -1.56 13.29 0.40
N LYS A 30 -2.77 12.98 -0.09
CA LYS A 30 -3.77 13.98 -0.50
C LYS A 30 -4.22 14.87 0.66
N LEU A 31 -4.27 14.32 1.89
CA LEU A 31 -4.56 15.06 3.12
C LEU A 31 -3.37 15.88 3.65
N GLY A 32 -2.21 15.84 2.99
CA GLY A 32 -1.02 16.59 3.39
C GLY A 32 -0.32 16.00 4.62
N ALA A 33 -0.52 14.71 4.93
CA ALA A 33 0.15 14.06 6.04
C ALA A 33 1.67 14.01 5.83
N SER A 34 2.43 14.09 6.92
CA SER A 34 3.90 14.02 6.85
C SER A 34 4.38 12.62 6.44
N LEU A 35 5.53 12.56 5.78
CA LEU A 35 6.16 11.31 5.33
C LEU A 35 6.37 10.31 6.49
N ASP A 36 6.82 10.81 7.64
CA ASP A 36 7.02 9.98 8.84
C ASP A 36 5.72 9.41 9.40
N PHE A 37 4.64 10.20 9.38
CA PHE A 37 3.32 9.71 9.80
C PHE A 37 2.82 8.62 8.86
N ILE A 38 2.94 8.84 7.54
CA ILE A 38 2.52 7.85 6.53
C ILE A 38 3.29 6.54 6.68
N LYS A 39 4.62 6.60 6.89
CA LYS A 39 5.47 5.43 7.14
C LYS A 39 5.00 4.64 8.37
N LYS A 40 4.69 5.34 9.47
CA LYS A 40 4.18 4.71 10.70
C LYS A 40 2.79 4.11 10.52
N ALA A 41 1.88 4.78 9.81
CA ALA A 41 0.51 4.34 9.61
C ALA A 41 0.40 3.13 8.67
N THR A 42 1.26 3.05 7.65
CA THR A 42 1.15 2.04 6.57
C THR A 42 2.18 0.92 6.69
N GLY A 43 3.26 1.16 7.44
CA GLY A 43 4.43 0.29 7.52
C GLY A 43 5.22 0.20 6.22
N LEU A 44 4.99 1.13 5.28
CA LEU A 44 5.74 1.19 4.03
C LEU A 44 7.08 1.90 4.22
N SER A 45 8.04 1.52 3.37
CA SER A 45 9.31 2.23 3.29
C SER A 45 9.12 3.61 2.67
N GLU A 46 10.03 4.52 3.00
CA GLU A 46 10.03 5.88 2.47
C GLU A 46 10.03 5.91 0.94
N LYS A 47 10.91 5.11 0.33
CA LYS A 47 10.97 4.95 -1.13
C LYS A 47 9.61 4.60 -1.71
N LYS A 48 8.86 3.70 -1.07
CA LYS A 48 7.56 3.28 -1.58
C LYS A 48 6.51 4.37 -1.49
N VAL A 49 6.52 5.15 -0.41
CA VAL A 49 5.64 6.32 -0.26
C VAL A 49 5.96 7.38 -1.30
N LEU A 50 7.24 7.64 -1.59
CA LEU A 50 7.67 8.57 -2.63
C LEU A 50 7.27 8.11 -4.04
N GLU A 51 7.44 6.82 -4.36
CA GLU A 51 6.95 6.24 -5.63
C GLU A 51 5.44 6.46 -5.82
N ILE A 52 4.65 6.31 -4.74
CA ILE A 52 3.20 6.54 -4.81
C ILE A 52 2.90 8.02 -5.01
N LYS A 53 3.64 8.91 -4.33
CA LYS A 53 3.52 10.36 -4.49
C LYS A 53 3.82 10.80 -5.93
N GLU A 54 4.93 10.34 -6.51
CA GLU A 54 5.29 10.66 -7.90
C GLU A 54 4.26 10.17 -8.91
N LYS A 55 3.62 9.02 -8.66
CA LYS A 55 2.54 8.51 -9.51
C LYS A 55 1.28 9.37 -9.40
N LEU A 56 0.94 9.85 -8.20
CA LEU A 56 -0.20 10.74 -7.99
C LEU A 56 -0.03 12.10 -8.66
N GLU A 57 1.20 12.62 -8.76
CA GLU A 57 1.49 13.89 -9.44
C GLU A 57 1.44 13.77 -10.98
N LYS A 58 1.44 12.55 -11.52
CA LYS A 58 1.37 12.24 -12.95
C LYS A 58 -0.03 11.81 -13.42
N GLU A 59 -0.96 11.59 -12.50
CA GLU A 59 -2.39 11.37 -12.75
C GLU A 59 -3.12 12.71 -12.90
#